data_AF-A0A1G4PPZ0-F1
#
_entry.id   AF-A0A1G4PPZ0-F1
#
_cell.length_a   1.000
_cell.length_b   1.000
_cell.length_c   1.000
_cell.angle_alpha   90.00
_cell.angle_beta   90.00
_cell.angle_gamma   90.00
#
_symmetry.space_group_name_H-M   'P 1'
#
loop_
_entity.id
_entity.type
_entity.pdbx_description
1 polymer ?
#
loop_
_entity_poly.entity_id
_entity_poly.type
_entity_poly.pdbx_seq_one_letter_code
_entity_poly.pdbx_strand_id
1 'polypeptide(L)'
;MTELNFALVERDTLADALRGDRSAVGSAWHSLQMLPRLGNRQMVVIWLDQSIQPSAIVIEDSAREELFSWLATFHGDLTPISSWCQVLSPDEIVRPSPEGGLVPNLFGFEAAWASATLAEAMSLSGRSYDSLSLNVLLATETFAIGRAAGLYGARSVSIVGERLDRVRRQLRPTSEGRDPAGGLVREVLLGLMPDAPRVTSANARMLRDICGRFLGDRLPEEGRFLTSDDLGELLSMVPVLHPLTDLEAMSAEERVRFLRYLRSRIPPLTTPEWPLFAFGAGYVISRIGSAERDLRLADAFDAGRSSVLSWAMVAGSLGARTFWTDAFGGLGRFVARELIRPHYLLDPPTCDISYDEVRLFDEKSSRMRLRSANRNALAVSMLPGVTMHFGVGDLDRSMSRSPDIAQDAHQGLSGVPYVPDEQLEALAARLAPHLRHLFEVNQKTTSKNRKAGSSLRLPFQDK
;
A
#
# COMPACT_ATOMS: atom_id res chain seq x y z
N MET A 1 0.59 -25.69 15.37
CA MET A 1 1.66 -25.46 14.38
C MET A 1 1.27 -26.25 13.15
N THR A 2 1.11 -25.59 12.01
CA THR A 2 0.87 -26.26 10.73
C THR A 2 2.11 -27.08 10.39
N GLU A 3 1.97 -28.37 10.11
CA GLU A 3 3.11 -29.17 9.66
C GLU A 3 3.52 -28.68 8.27
N LEU A 4 4.78 -28.25 8.18
CA LEU A 4 5.35 -27.78 6.94
C LEU A 4 6.12 -28.91 6.29
N ASN A 5 5.78 -29.08 5.03
CA ASN A 5 6.08 -30.25 4.25
C ASN A 5 6.89 -29.73 3.06
N PHE A 6 8.16 -30.14 2.93
CA PHE A 6 8.97 -29.78 1.77
C PHE A 6 9.54 -30.99 1.05
N ALA A 7 9.94 -30.77 -0.19
CA ALA A 7 10.74 -31.73 -0.92
C ALA A 7 11.71 -31.08 -1.90
N LEU A 8 12.75 -31.86 -2.25
CA LEU A 8 13.72 -31.50 -3.26
C LEU A 8 13.24 -31.96 -4.63
N VAL A 9 13.18 -31.01 -5.55
CA VAL A 9 12.64 -31.22 -6.89
C VAL A 9 13.65 -30.67 -7.89
N GLU A 10 13.86 -31.43 -8.97
CA GLU A 10 14.65 -30.99 -10.11
C GLU A 10 13.75 -30.30 -11.14
N ARG A 11 14.33 -29.55 -12.07
CA ARG A 11 13.57 -28.83 -13.09
C ARG A 11 12.57 -29.73 -13.84
N ASP A 12 13.00 -30.93 -14.21
CA ASP A 12 12.20 -31.82 -15.05
C ASP A 12 10.98 -32.41 -14.32
N THR A 13 10.99 -32.46 -12.98
CA THR A 13 9.87 -32.94 -12.15
C THR A 13 9.06 -31.80 -11.52
N LEU A 14 9.53 -30.55 -11.63
CA LEU A 14 8.85 -29.39 -11.04
C LEU A 14 7.45 -29.21 -11.61
N ALA A 15 7.27 -29.29 -12.92
CA ALA A 15 5.97 -29.04 -13.54
C ALA A 15 4.90 -30.02 -13.05
N ASP A 16 5.27 -31.28 -12.78
CA ASP A 16 4.37 -32.29 -12.25
C ASP A 16 4.03 -32.02 -10.78
N ALA A 17 5.04 -31.64 -9.98
CA ALA A 17 4.83 -31.20 -8.59
C ALA A 17 3.90 -29.98 -8.50
N LEU A 18 4.04 -29.01 -9.40
CA LEU A 18 3.17 -27.82 -9.49
C LEU A 18 1.72 -28.18 -9.87
N ARG A 19 1.52 -29.26 -10.64
CA ARG A 19 0.18 -29.79 -10.98
C ARG A 19 -0.41 -30.67 -9.87
N GLY A 20 0.31 -30.85 -8.76
CA GLY A 20 -0.13 -31.63 -7.60
C GLY A 20 0.25 -33.10 -7.65
N ASP A 21 1.11 -33.53 -8.59
CA ASP A 21 1.65 -34.89 -8.57
C ASP A 21 2.70 -35.02 -7.46
N ARG A 22 2.23 -35.42 -6.28
CA ARG A 22 3.07 -35.69 -5.12
C ARG A 22 3.91 -36.96 -5.26
N SER A 23 3.63 -37.83 -6.23
CA SER A 23 4.41 -39.06 -6.43
C SER A 23 5.74 -38.82 -7.13
N ALA A 24 5.82 -37.74 -7.92
CA ALA A 24 7.06 -37.24 -8.52
C ALA A 24 8.07 -36.72 -7.48
N VAL A 25 7.60 -36.48 -6.26
CA VAL A 25 8.34 -35.90 -5.15
C VAL A 25 9.02 -37.02 -4.36
N GLY A 26 10.12 -37.55 -4.90
CA GLY A 26 10.76 -38.79 -4.42
C GLY A 26 11.45 -38.77 -3.05
N SER A 27 11.24 -37.74 -2.21
CA SER A 27 11.89 -37.58 -0.90
C SER A 27 10.89 -37.61 0.27
N ALA A 28 11.34 -38.12 1.43
CA ALA A 28 10.57 -38.10 2.66
C ALA A 28 10.34 -36.65 3.10
N TRP A 29 9.11 -36.31 3.48
CA TRP A 29 8.77 -34.99 4.01
C TRP A 29 9.61 -34.72 5.26
N HIS A 30 10.33 -33.60 5.26
CA HIS A 30 11.24 -33.21 6.33
C HIS A 30 10.75 -31.94 7.02
N SER A 31 11.04 -31.81 8.32
CA SER A 31 10.78 -30.58 9.08
C SER A 31 11.70 -29.45 8.61
N LEU A 32 11.16 -28.23 8.49
CA LEU A 32 11.83 -27.00 7.99
C LEU A 32 13.03 -26.53 8.82
N GLN A 33 13.36 -27.21 9.92
CA GLN A 33 14.42 -26.78 10.84
C GLN A 33 15.82 -26.74 10.22
N MET A 34 16.05 -27.39 9.07
CA MET A 34 17.22 -27.14 8.22
C MET A 34 16.83 -27.30 6.76
N LEU A 35 16.65 -26.18 6.04
CA LEU A 35 16.59 -26.23 4.59
C LEU A 35 17.89 -26.86 4.07
N PRO A 36 17.80 -27.89 3.20
CA PRO A 36 18.99 -28.47 2.61
C PRO A 36 19.75 -27.40 1.83
N ARG A 37 21.09 -27.50 1.79
CA ARG A 37 21.88 -26.69 0.88
C ARG A 37 21.47 -27.01 -0.54
N LEU A 38 20.98 -26.01 -1.27
CA LEU A 38 20.56 -26.19 -2.64
C LEU A 38 21.79 -26.40 -3.54
N GLY A 39 21.75 -27.45 -4.37
CA GLY A 39 22.64 -27.54 -5.52
C GLY A 39 22.20 -26.58 -6.63
N ASN A 40 23.09 -26.28 -7.59
CA ASN A 40 22.86 -25.31 -8.68
C ASN A 40 21.63 -25.55 -9.58
N ARG A 41 20.89 -26.66 -9.40
CA ARG A 41 19.68 -27.02 -10.18
C ARG A 41 18.55 -27.60 -9.35
N GLN A 42 18.73 -27.67 -8.04
CA GLN A 42 17.72 -28.19 -7.14
C GLN A 42 16.86 -27.06 -6.61
N MET A 43 15.59 -27.35 -6.40
CA MET A 43 14.63 -26.42 -5.82
C MET A 43 13.98 -27.09 -4.62
N VAL A 44 13.69 -26.32 -3.58
CA VAL A 44 12.82 -26.79 -2.50
C VAL A 44 11.41 -26.36 -2.82
N VAL A 45 10.49 -27.29 -2.95
CA VAL A 45 9.07 -26.98 -3.06
C VAL A 45 8.43 -27.23 -1.70
N ILE A 46 7.64 -26.26 -1.22
CA ILE A 46 7.05 -26.26 0.12
C ILE A 46 5.53 -26.28 0.00
N TRP A 47 4.88 -27.12 0.79
CA TRP A 47 3.44 -27.24 0.91
C TRP A 47 3.01 -27.02 2.36
N LEU A 48 1.88 -26.34 2.52
CA LEU A 48 1.12 -26.34 3.77
C LEU A 48 0.27 -27.61 3.85
N ASP A 49 0.63 -28.55 4.74
CA ASP A 49 -0.18 -29.72 5.10
C ASP A 49 -0.75 -30.49 3.88
N GLN A 50 -2.09 -30.58 3.77
CA GLN A 50 -2.82 -31.28 2.70
C GLN A 50 -3.08 -30.41 1.46
N SER A 51 -2.46 -29.23 1.36
CA SER A 51 -2.62 -28.38 0.18
C SER A 51 -2.15 -29.09 -1.08
N ILE A 52 -3.04 -29.19 -2.08
CA ILE A 52 -2.69 -29.75 -3.38
C ILE A 52 -1.66 -28.86 -4.08
N GLN A 53 -1.76 -27.54 -3.85
CA GLN A 53 -0.88 -26.55 -4.45
C GLN A 53 0.32 -26.23 -3.55
N PRO A 54 1.52 -26.05 -4.13
CA PRO A 54 2.67 -25.59 -3.38
C PRO A 54 2.43 -24.17 -2.89
N SER A 55 2.92 -23.88 -1.68
CA SER A 55 2.86 -22.56 -1.08
C SER A 55 4.06 -21.71 -1.49
N ALA A 56 5.23 -22.34 -1.60
CA ALA A 56 6.45 -21.66 -2.02
C ALA A 56 7.42 -22.58 -2.77
N ILE A 57 8.27 -21.98 -3.61
CA ILE A 57 9.44 -22.56 -4.25
C ILE A 57 10.65 -21.78 -3.76
N VAL A 58 11.64 -22.46 -3.19
CA VAL A 58 12.93 -21.87 -2.83
C VAL A 58 13.94 -22.26 -3.90
N ILE A 59 14.57 -21.25 -4.50
CA ILE A 59 15.56 -21.40 -5.55
C ILE A 59 16.66 -20.35 -5.39
N GLU A 60 17.90 -20.71 -5.73
CA GLU A 60 19.02 -19.77 -5.79
C GLU A 60 18.72 -18.60 -6.74
N ASP A 61 19.10 -17.38 -6.35
CA ASP A 61 18.82 -16.17 -7.13
C ASP A 61 19.41 -16.23 -8.54
N SER A 62 20.54 -16.92 -8.71
CA SER A 62 21.20 -17.13 -10.01
C SER A 62 20.40 -18.05 -10.95
N ALA A 63 19.54 -18.92 -10.44
CA ALA A 63 18.75 -19.87 -11.22
C ALA A 63 17.28 -19.42 -11.39
N ARG A 64 16.84 -18.38 -10.67
CA ARG A 64 15.47 -17.87 -10.70
C ARG A 64 15.03 -17.40 -12.09
N GLU A 65 15.89 -16.68 -12.80
CA GLU A 65 15.61 -16.17 -14.15
C GLU A 65 15.51 -17.31 -15.19
N GLU A 66 16.37 -18.33 -15.06
CA GLU A 66 16.30 -19.55 -15.89
C GLU A 66 14.97 -20.29 -15.66
N LEU A 67 14.55 -20.45 -14.40
CA LEU A 67 13.28 -21.09 -14.05
C LEU A 67 12.09 -20.39 -14.72
N PHE A 68 11.98 -19.07 -14.56
CA PHE A 68 10.88 -18.31 -15.16
C PHE A 68 10.89 -18.35 -16.68
N SER A 69 12.08 -18.26 -17.31
CA SER A 69 12.23 -18.42 -18.76
C SER A 69 11.80 -19.81 -19.25
N TRP A 70 12.17 -20.86 -18.52
CA TRP A 70 11.80 -22.23 -18.83
C TRP A 70 10.29 -22.44 -18.70
N LEU A 71 9.68 -22.00 -17.59
CA LEU A 71 8.22 -22.07 -17.40
C LEU A 71 7.47 -21.33 -18.50
N ALA A 72 7.85 -20.09 -18.81
CA ALA A 72 7.20 -19.31 -19.86
C ALA A 72 7.31 -19.96 -21.25
N THR A 73 8.41 -20.67 -21.52
CA THR A 73 8.67 -21.33 -22.82
C THR A 73 7.95 -22.67 -22.96
N PHE A 74 7.99 -23.52 -21.93
CA PHE A 74 7.53 -24.92 -22.01
C PHE A 74 6.23 -25.20 -21.25
N HIS A 75 5.86 -24.35 -20.30
CA HIS A 75 4.72 -24.52 -19.40
C HIS A 75 3.93 -23.22 -19.24
N GLY A 76 3.51 -22.63 -20.37
CA GLY A 76 2.75 -21.38 -20.36
C GLY A 76 1.39 -21.46 -19.64
N ASP A 77 0.91 -22.66 -19.31
CA ASP A 77 -0.23 -22.91 -18.43
C ASP A 77 0.07 -22.61 -16.95
N LEU A 78 1.33 -22.70 -16.54
CA LEU A 78 1.81 -22.44 -15.18
C LEU A 78 2.36 -21.02 -14.99
N THR A 79 2.45 -20.23 -16.06
CA THR A 79 2.99 -18.87 -16.05
C THR A 79 1.85 -17.83 -15.95
N PRO A 80 1.94 -16.81 -15.08
CA PRO A 80 3.04 -16.52 -14.17
C PRO A 80 2.99 -17.37 -12.90
N ILE A 81 4.10 -18.03 -12.55
CA ILE A 81 4.12 -18.97 -11.42
C ILE A 81 3.94 -18.26 -10.07
N SER A 82 4.37 -17.00 -9.99
CA SER A 82 4.17 -16.15 -8.81
C SER A 82 2.71 -15.80 -8.51
N SER A 83 1.77 -16.06 -9.43
CA SER A 83 0.33 -15.96 -9.11
C SER A 83 -0.21 -17.17 -8.35
N TRP A 84 0.53 -18.28 -8.33
CA TRP A 84 0.12 -19.54 -7.72
C TRP A 84 0.84 -19.80 -6.40
N CYS A 85 2.14 -19.54 -6.36
CA CYS A 85 2.98 -19.77 -5.18
C CYS A 85 4.10 -18.74 -5.07
N GLN A 86 4.67 -18.57 -3.88
CA GLN A 86 5.80 -17.66 -3.69
C GLN A 86 7.06 -18.25 -4.31
N VAL A 87 7.88 -17.45 -4.98
CA VAL A 87 9.21 -17.86 -5.43
C VAL A 87 10.25 -17.06 -4.68
N LEU A 88 11.00 -17.74 -3.83
CA LEU A 88 11.85 -17.16 -2.78
C LEU A 88 13.29 -17.60 -2.94
N SER A 89 14.23 -16.77 -2.48
CA SER A 89 15.62 -17.14 -2.30
C SER A 89 15.83 -17.85 -0.95
N PRO A 90 16.93 -18.59 -0.79
CA PRO A 90 17.33 -19.12 0.51
C PRO A 90 17.43 -18.04 1.60
N ASP A 91 17.90 -16.84 1.23
CA ASP A 91 18.00 -15.72 2.16
C ASP A 91 16.62 -15.16 2.54
N GLU A 92 15.67 -15.15 1.61
CA GLU A 92 14.31 -14.66 1.86
C GLU A 92 13.55 -15.56 2.83
N ILE A 93 13.77 -16.89 2.78
CA ILE A 93 13.10 -17.86 3.66
C ILE A 93 13.74 -17.99 5.05
N VAL A 94 15.04 -17.68 5.21
CA VAL A 94 15.73 -17.74 6.51
C VAL A 94 15.47 -16.49 7.37
N ARG A 95 15.13 -15.36 6.75
CA ARG A 95 14.88 -14.08 7.44
C ARG A 95 13.67 -13.99 8.39
N PRO A 96 12.55 -14.71 8.21
CA PRO A 96 11.36 -14.54 9.05
C PRO A 96 11.61 -14.87 10.52
N SER A 97 10.72 -14.36 11.36
CA SER A 97 10.63 -14.74 12.77
C SER A 97 10.41 -16.27 12.93
N PRO A 98 10.63 -16.85 14.13
CA PRO A 98 10.34 -18.27 14.41
C PRO A 98 8.89 -18.68 14.08
N GLU A 99 7.97 -17.72 14.00
CA GLU A 99 6.57 -17.92 13.63
C GLU A 99 6.34 -17.94 12.10
N GLY A 100 7.39 -17.85 11.29
CA GLY A 100 7.35 -17.93 9.82
C GLY A 100 6.83 -16.67 9.13
N GLY A 101 6.67 -15.56 9.87
CA GLY A 101 6.14 -14.30 9.36
C GLY A 101 7.10 -13.12 9.50
N LEU A 102 6.94 -12.15 8.59
CA LEU A 102 7.47 -10.81 8.68
C LEU A 102 6.46 -9.93 9.42
N VAL A 103 6.85 -9.47 10.61
CA VAL A 103 6.05 -8.54 11.40
C VAL A 103 6.49 -7.12 11.06
N PRO A 104 5.65 -6.32 10.39
CA PRO A 104 6.04 -4.98 9.98
C PRO A 104 6.21 -4.07 11.18
N ASN A 105 7.22 -3.20 11.12
CA ASN A 105 7.47 -2.18 12.12
C ASN A 105 7.76 -0.84 11.45
N LEU A 106 6.84 0.11 11.59
CA LEU A 106 7.00 1.47 11.14
C LEU A 106 7.37 2.42 12.29
N PHE A 107 7.82 1.90 13.44
CA PHE A 107 8.35 2.68 14.57
C PHE A 107 7.42 3.80 15.06
N GLY A 108 6.09 3.61 14.98
CA GLY A 108 5.13 4.64 15.37
C GLY A 108 4.78 5.65 14.25
N PHE A 109 5.29 5.46 13.03
CA PHE A 109 5.02 6.30 11.87
C PHE A 109 3.86 5.81 11.00
N GLU A 110 3.05 4.87 11.47
CA GLU A 110 1.96 4.27 10.70
C GLU A 110 0.99 5.34 10.18
N ALA A 111 0.65 6.30 11.04
CA ALA A 111 -0.22 7.42 10.70
C ALA A 111 0.39 8.32 9.62
N ALA A 112 1.68 8.64 9.75
CA ALA A 112 2.39 9.49 8.80
C ALA A 112 2.50 8.82 7.42
N TRP A 113 2.81 7.52 7.37
CA TRP A 113 2.82 6.74 6.12
C TRP A 113 1.42 6.63 5.51
N ALA A 114 0.39 6.34 6.30
CA ALA A 114 -0.98 6.26 5.80
C ALA A 114 -1.45 7.61 5.23
N SER A 115 -1.20 8.70 5.93
CA SER A 115 -1.51 10.06 5.48
C SER A 115 -0.74 10.46 4.22
N ALA A 116 0.53 10.10 4.11
CA ALA A 116 1.32 10.31 2.89
C ALA A 116 0.75 9.50 1.70
N THR A 117 0.33 8.25 1.94
CA THR A 117 -0.36 7.43 0.94
C THR A 117 -1.67 8.07 0.46
N LEU A 118 -2.49 8.60 1.38
CA LEU A 118 -3.71 9.32 1.01
C LEU A 118 -3.40 10.59 0.20
N ALA A 119 -2.42 11.38 0.63
CA ALA A 119 -2.01 12.59 -0.08
C ALA A 119 -1.54 12.31 -1.52
N GLU A 120 -0.76 11.24 -1.71
CA GLU A 120 -0.35 10.79 -3.03
C GLU A 120 -1.56 10.38 -3.89
N ALA A 121 -2.48 9.58 -3.34
CA ALA A 121 -3.67 9.13 -4.07
C ALA A 121 -4.59 10.31 -4.47
N MET A 122 -4.80 11.27 -3.57
CA MET A 122 -5.55 12.50 -3.85
C MET A 122 -4.86 13.30 -4.96
N SER A 123 -3.54 13.44 -4.88
CA SER A 123 -2.74 14.17 -5.88
C SER A 123 -2.77 13.50 -7.25
N LEU A 124 -2.67 12.17 -7.31
CA LEU A 124 -2.68 11.40 -8.56
C LEU A 124 -4.05 11.39 -9.23
N SER A 125 -5.11 11.21 -8.43
CA SER A 125 -6.49 11.14 -8.92
C SER A 125 -7.12 12.50 -9.18
N GLY A 126 -6.61 13.55 -8.54
CA GLY A 126 -7.25 14.88 -8.52
C GLY A 126 -8.55 14.92 -7.73
N ARG A 127 -8.90 13.84 -7.01
CA ARG A 127 -10.16 13.71 -6.28
C ARG A 127 -9.98 13.92 -4.78
N SER A 128 -11.09 14.24 -4.10
CA SER A 128 -11.16 14.28 -2.65
C SER A 128 -11.18 12.87 -2.03
N TYR A 129 -10.73 12.75 -0.78
CA TYR A 129 -10.53 11.46 -0.10
C TYR A 129 -11.81 10.63 0.03
N ASP A 130 -12.98 11.27 0.15
CA ASP A 130 -14.30 10.64 0.23
C ASP A 130 -14.67 9.83 -1.02
N SER A 131 -14.03 10.11 -2.15
CA SER A 131 -14.23 9.39 -3.41
C SER A 131 -13.14 8.35 -3.71
N LEU A 132 -12.12 8.23 -2.85
CA LEU A 132 -11.05 7.26 -3.00
C LEU A 132 -11.47 5.91 -2.45
N SER A 133 -11.20 4.86 -3.23
CA SER A 133 -11.32 3.49 -2.72
C SER A 133 -9.99 3.03 -2.11
N LEU A 134 -10.06 2.05 -1.21
CA LEU A 134 -8.87 1.45 -0.61
C LEU A 134 -7.89 0.95 -1.68
N ASN A 135 -8.38 0.34 -2.76
CA ASN A 135 -7.53 -0.15 -3.84
C ASN A 135 -6.71 0.96 -4.52
N VAL A 136 -7.24 2.19 -4.62
CA VAL A 136 -6.47 3.34 -5.15
C VAL A 136 -5.35 3.73 -4.19
N LEU A 137 -5.61 3.64 -2.88
CA LEU A 137 -4.60 3.92 -1.83
C LEU A 137 -3.49 2.86 -1.81
N LEU A 138 -3.85 1.58 -1.91
CA LEU A 138 -2.87 0.48 -1.94
C LEU A 138 -2.06 0.45 -3.25
N ALA A 139 -2.54 1.12 -4.30
CA ALA A 139 -1.83 1.26 -5.56
C ALA A 139 -0.78 2.38 -5.56
N THR A 140 -0.66 3.18 -4.49
CA THR A 140 0.31 4.28 -4.45
C THR A 140 1.73 3.78 -4.17
N GLU A 141 2.71 4.56 -4.62
CA GLU A 141 4.11 4.24 -4.38
C GLU A 141 4.51 4.43 -2.92
N THR A 142 3.96 5.46 -2.27
CA THR A 142 4.14 5.67 -0.83
C THR A 142 3.65 4.46 -0.02
N PHE A 143 2.54 3.82 -0.43
CA PHE A 143 2.08 2.60 0.23
C PHE A 143 3.10 1.46 0.05
N ALA A 144 3.52 1.18 -1.18
CA ALA A 144 4.47 0.09 -1.46
C ALA A 144 5.83 0.31 -0.76
N ILE A 145 6.33 1.55 -0.76
CA ILE A 145 7.57 1.92 -0.08
C ILE A 145 7.41 1.81 1.44
N GLY A 146 6.35 2.37 2.02
CA GLY A 146 6.09 2.27 3.45
C GLY A 146 5.94 0.81 3.89
N ARG A 147 5.21 0.01 3.10
CA ARG A 147 5.04 -1.43 3.33
C ARG A 147 6.37 -2.18 3.31
N ALA A 148 7.22 -1.91 2.33
CA ALA A 148 8.56 -2.49 2.24
C ALA A 148 9.44 -2.09 3.41
N ALA A 149 9.43 -0.80 3.77
CA ALA A 149 10.17 -0.29 4.91
C ALA A 149 9.71 -0.95 6.21
N GLY A 150 8.41 -1.16 6.40
CA GLY A 150 7.85 -1.86 7.55
C GLY A 150 8.28 -3.32 7.62
N LEU A 151 8.15 -4.08 6.53
CA LEU A 151 8.42 -5.52 6.51
C LEU A 151 9.92 -5.88 6.48
N TYR A 152 10.73 -5.07 5.80
CA TYR A 152 12.12 -5.40 5.45
C TYR A 152 13.14 -4.34 5.92
N GLY A 153 12.68 -3.28 6.57
CA GLY A 153 13.53 -2.15 6.97
C GLY A 153 13.82 -1.17 5.83
N ALA A 154 14.31 0.01 6.18
CA ALA A 154 14.50 1.14 5.25
C ALA A 154 15.51 0.86 4.12
N ARG A 155 16.46 -0.06 4.30
CA ARG A 155 17.45 -0.42 3.26
C ARG A 155 16.84 -1.15 2.07
N SER A 156 15.71 -1.84 2.26
CA SER A 156 15.01 -2.56 1.19
C SER A 156 14.29 -1.62 0.20
N VAL A 157 14.12 -0.35 0.57
CA VAL A 157 13.30 0.60 -0.18
C VAL A 157 13.94 1.02 -1.48
N SER A 158 15.27 1.09 -1.57
CA SER A 158 15.95 1.38 -2.83
C SER A 158 15.66 0.29 -3.87
N ILE A 159 15.62 -0.98 -3.44
CA ILE A 159 15.27 -2.12 -4.30
C ILE A 159 13.85 -1.94 -4.82
N VAL A 160 12.88 -1.59 -3.96
CA VAL A 160 11.50 -1.36 -4.39
C VAL A 160 11.40 -0.18 -5.35
N GLY A 161 12.07 0.95 -5.08
CA GLY A 161 12.10 2.11 -5.98
C GLY A 161 12.62 1.74 -7.38
N GLU A 162 13.77 1.04 -7.45
CA GLU A 162 14.34 0.59 -8.72
C GLU A 162 13.41 -0.37 -9.48
N ARG A 163 12.77 -1.31 -8.77
CA ARG A 163 11.78 -2.24 -9.34
C ARG A 163 10.58 -1.49 -9.89
N LEU A 164 10.05 -0.52 -9.14
CA LEU A 164 8.92 0.31 -9.54
C LEU A 164 9.21 1.12 -10.81
N ASP A 165 10.37 1.77 -10.87
CA ASP A 165 10.78 2.55 -12.04
C ASP A 165 10.94 1.68 -13.28
N ARG A 166 11.44 0.45 -13.13
CA ARG A 166 11.53 -0.52 -14.23
C ARG A 166 10.15 -0.99 -14.70
N VAL A 167 9.28 -1.39 -13.77
CA VAL A 167 7.91 -1.85 -14.11
C VAL A 167 7.10 -0.73 -14.76
N ARG A 168 7.24 0.52 -14.30
CA ARG A 168 6.58 1.68 -14.93
C ARG A 168 7.05 1.89 -16.36
N ARG A 169 8.36 1.83 -16.61
CA ARG A 169 8.91 1.94 -17.97
C ARG A 169 8.40 0.83 -18.89
N GLN A 170 8.27 -0.39 -18.37
CA GLN A 170 7.81 -1.54 -19.15
C GLN A 170 6.30 -1.54 -19.40
N LEU A 171 5.47 -1.29 -18.38
CA LEU A 171 4.01 -1.38 -18.48
C LEU A 171 3.34 -0.07 -18.92
N ARG A 172 4.01 1.08 -18.77
CA ARG A 172 3.46 2.41 -19.05
C ARG A 172 4.50 3.40 -19.60
N PRO A 173 5.02 3.17 -20.82
CA PRO A 173 6.08 3.99 -21.42
C PRO A 173 5.71 5.48 -21.59
N THR A 174 4.42 5.84 -21.58
CA THR A 174 3.94 7.21 -21.80
C THR A 174 3.76 8.05 -20.53
N SER A 175 4.11 7.53 -19.35
CA SER A 175 3.95 8.26 -18.07
C SER A 175 5.13 9.18 -17.75
N GLU A 176 5.65 9.92 -18.73
CA GLU A 176 6.72 10.88 -18.48
C GLU A 176 6.19 12.06 -17.65
N GLY A 177 6.87 12.37 -16.55
CA GLY A 177 6.77 13.68 -15.90
C GLY A 177 5.84 13.85 -14.71
N ARG A 178 5.20 12.79 -14.18
CA ARG A 178 4.59 12.86 -12.85
C ARG A 178 5.58 12.34 -11.81
N ASP A 179 6.47 13.21 -11.36
CA ASP A 179 7.06 13.03 -10.04
C ASP A 179 5.93 13.22 -9.03
N PRO A 180 5.45 12.17 -8.34
CA PRO A 180 4.47 12.36 -7.29
C PRO A 180 5.13 13.28 -6.27
N ALA A 181 4.54 14.44 -6.03
CA ALA A 181 5.09 15.50 -5.17
C ALA A 181 5.36 15.11 -3.70
N GLY A 182 5.24 13.82 -3.37
CA GLY A 182 5.67 13.17 -2.15
C GLY A 182 7.08 12.56 -2.19
N GLY A 183 7.89 12.70 -3.25
CA GLY A 183 9.27 12.20 -3.28
C GLY A 183 10.09 12.62 -2.04
N LEU A 184 10.10 13.92 -1.74
CA LEU A 184 10.76 14.46 -0.55
C LEU A 184 10.14 14.00 0.77
N VAL A 185 8.80 13.89 0.81
CA VAL A 185 8.08 13.41 2.00
C VAL A 185 8.48 11.97 2.31
N ARG A 186 8.57 11.11 1.30
CA ARG A 186 9.05 9.73 1.44
C ARG A 186 10.50 9.70 1.90
N GLU A 187 11.38 10.51 1.31
CA GLU A 187 12.79 10.60 1.74
C GLU A 187 12.90 10.97 3.22
N VAL A 188 12.10 11.94 3.69
CA VAL A 188 12.04 12.35 5.09
C VAL A 188 11.49 11.23 5.97
N LEU A 189 10.36 10.61 5.63
CA LEU A 189 9.76 9.52 6.42
C LEU A 189 10.70 8.31 6.53
N LEU A 190 11.39 7.97 5.44
CA LEU A 190 12.43 6.93 5.45
C LEU A 190 13.59 7.34 6.33
N GLY A 191 14.04 8.60 6.25
CA GLY A 191 15.12 9.13 7.07
C GLY A 191 14.83 9.11 8.58
N LEU A 192 13.55 9.04 8.98
CA LEU A 192 13.14 8.92 10.38
C LEU A 192 13.20 7.47 10.90
N MET A 193 13.35 6.47 10.02
CA MET A 193 13.45 5.07 10.41
C MET A 193 14.87 4.68 10.85
N PRO A 194 15.03 3.69 11.74
CA PRO A 194 16.33 3.07 12.00
C PRO A 194 16.93 2.49 10.71
N ASP A 195 18.26 2.52 10.63
CA ASP A 195 19.02 2.01 9.48
C ASP A 195 18.69 2.66 8.12
N ALA A 196 18.04 3.83 8.15
CA ALA A 196 17.74 4.58 6.94
C ALA A 196 19.01 4.87 6.12
N PRO A 197 18.94 4.78 4.78
CA PRO A 197 20.01 5.27 3.94
C PRO A 197 20.26 6.75 4.22
N ARG A 198 21.49 7.20 3.94
CA ARG A 198 21.82 8.62 4.10
C ARG A 198 20.95 9.45 3.18
N VAL A 199 20.15 10.32 3.78
CA VAL A 199 19.37 11.36 3.10
C VAL A 199 20.34 12.24 2.30
N THR A 200 20.10 12.36 0.99
CA THR A 200 21.04 12.98 0.04
C THR A 200 20.78 14.46 -0.10
N SER A 201 19.50 14.86 -0.05
CA SER A 201 19.08 16.26 -0.17
C SER A 201 19.30 17.03 1.13
N ALA A 202 19.86 18.24 1.03
CA ALA A 202 20.02 19.14 2.18
C ALA A 202 18.66 19.50 2.81
N ASN A 203 17.66 19.79 1.97
CA ASN A 203 16.30 20.06 2.42
C ASN A 203 15.69 18.85 3.14
N ALA A 204 15.90 17.64 2.61
CA ALA A 204 15.39 16.42 3.24
C ALA A 204 16.04 16.18 4.62
N ARG A 205 17.35 16.45 4.77
CA ARG A 205 18.03 16.33 6.07
C ARG A 205 17.44 17.30 7.09
N MET A 206 17.30 18.57 6.71
CA MET A 206 16.71 19.59 7.57
C MET A 206 15.29 19.22 7.98
N LEU A 207 14.43 18.87 7.01
CA LEU A 207 13.05 18.50 7.28
C LEU A 207 12.94 17.21 8.09
N ARG A 208 13.84 16.23 7.89
CA ARG A 208 13.94 15.06 8.76
C ARG A 208 14.29 15.46 10.18
N ASP A 209 15.27 16.35 10.37
CA ASP A 209 15.68 16.77 11.71
C ASP A 209 14.56 17.53 12.42
N ILE A 210 13.80 18.38 11.71
CA ILE A 210 12.59 19.04 12.22
C ILE A 210 11.51 17.99 12.56
N CYS A 211 11.23 17.07 11.63
CA CYS A 211 10.20 16.04 11.81
C CYS A 211 10.54 15.07 12.93
N GLY A 212 11.82 14.78 13.15
CA GLY A 212 12.31 13.91 14.22
C GLY A 212 12.02 14.46 15.61
N ARG A 213 11.89 15.78 15.76
CA ARG A 213 11.56 16.41 17.05
C ARG A 213 10.12 16.15 17.49
N PHE A 214 9.23 15.75 16.58
CA PHE A 214 7.88 15.28 16.95
C PHE A 214 7.89 13.94 17.71
N LEU A 215 9.02 13.23 17.77
CA LEU A 215 9.08 11.82 18.21
C LEU A 215 9.73 11.57 19.57
N GLY A 216 10.41 12.55 20.16
CA GLY A 216 11.18 12.31 21.39
C GLY A 216 10.33 11.71 22.52
N ASP A 217 10.95 10.85 23.35
CA ASP A 217 10.40 9.99 24.43
C ASP A 217 9.54 10.68 25.53
N ARG A 218 9.14 11.93 25.35
CA ARG A 218 8.62 12.80 26.41
C ARG A 218 7.19 13.32 26.22
N LEU A 219 6.38 12.84 25.28
CA LEU A 219 5.14 13.57 24.95
C LEU A 219 3.87 12.73 24.87
N PRO A 220 3.00 12.82 25.89
CA PRO A 220 1.63 12.31 25.86
C PRO A 220 0.57 13.30 25.31
N GLU A 221 0.91 14.48 24.80
CA GLU A 221 -0.11 15.53 24.56
C GLU A 221 -0.31 15.92 23.09
N GLU A 222 -1.56 15.75 22.63
CA GLU A 222 -2.08 16.29 21.39
C GLU A 222 -1.84 17.81 21.34
N GLY A 223 -1.24 18.32 20.25
CA GLY A 223 -1.16 19.76 19.99
C GLY A 223 0.20 20.43 20.20
N ARG A 224 1.31 19.72 20.35
CA ARG A 224 2.63 20.38 20.45
C ARG A 224 3.02 21.12 19.15
N PHE A 225 3.40 22.38 19.29
CA PHE A 225 3.93 23.21 18.21
C PHE A 225 5.46 23.10 18.15
N LEU A 226 6.03 23.23 16.95
CA LEU A 226 7.47 23.42 16.75
C LEU A 226 7.88 24.76 17.38
N THR A 227 8.96 24.74 18.16
CA THR A 227 9.53 25.93 18.79
C THR A 227 10.34 26.77 17.80
N SER A 228 10.68 28.01 18.16
CA SER A 228 11.60 28.84 17.37
C SER A 228 12.93 28.14 17.10
N ASP A 229 13.44 27.39 18.08
CA ASP A 229 14.71 26.67 18.00
C ASP A 229 14.63 25.44 17.09
N ASP A 230 13.42 24.90 16.91
CA ASP A 230 13.14 23.84 15.93
C ASP A 230 13.13 24.37 14.51
N LEU A 231 12.67 25.60 14.34
CA LEU A 231 12.46 26.20 13.03
C LEU A 231 13.64 27.08 12.58
N GLY A 232 14.62 27.38 13.45
CA GLY A 232 15.65 28.39 13.19
C GLY A 232 16.33 28.30 11.81
N GLU A 233 16.77 27.10 11.40
CA GLU A 233 17.39 26.89 10.08
C GLU A 233 16.38 27.10 8.93
N LEU A 234 15.15 26.57 9.06
CA LEU A 234 14.06 26.76 8.09
C LEU A 234 13.72 28.25 7.91
N LEU A 235 13.60 28.99 9.02
CA LEU A 235 13.24 30.41 9.02
C LEU A 235 14.35 31.28 8.41
N SER A 236 15.62 30.87 8.58
CA SER A 236 16.75 31.53 7.95
C SER A 236 16.72 31.41 6.42
N MET A 237 16.30 30.25 5.91
CA MET A 237 16.23 29.98 4.47
C MET A 237 14.95 30.53 3.84
N VAL A 238 13.83 30.54 4.56
CA VAL A 238 12.53 30.95 4.05
C VAL A 238 11.89 32.00 4.98
N PRO A 239 12.36 33.26 4.96
CA PRO A 239 11.96 34.28 5.94
C PRO A 239 10.46 34.59 5.99
N VAL A 240 9.73 34.35 4.90
CA VAL A 240 8.26 34.51 4.86
C VAL A 240 7.54 33.60 5.86
N LEU A 241 8.21 32.54 6.32
CA LEU A 241 7.71 31.60 7.33
C LEU A 241 7.97 32.07 8.76
N HIS A 242 8.63 33.21 9.00
CA HIS A 242 8.94 33.69 10.36
C HIS A 242 7.73 33.70 11.32
N PRO A 243 6.49 34.04 10.90
CA PRO A 243 5.34 33.97 11.80
C PRO A 243 5.02 32.57 12.34
N LEU A 244 5.64 31.50 11.82
CA LEU A 244 5.53 30.15 12.40
C LEU A 244 6.00 30.06 13.86
N THR A 245 6.90 30.96 14.31
CA THR A 245 7.34 30.99 15.72
C THR A 245 6.20 31.24 16.69
N ASP A 246 5.18 31.98 16.24
CA ASP A 246 4.05 32.41 17.06
C ASP A 246 2.78 31.59 16.74
N LEU A 247 2.90 30.53 15.94
CA LEU A 247 1.76 29.78 15.42
C LEU A 247 0.87 29.20 16.53
N GLU A 248 1.47 28.81 17.66
CA GLU A 248 0.76 28.34 18.85
C GLU A 248 -0.17 29.41 19.42
N ALA A 249 0.34 30.64 19.54
CA ALA A 249 -0.39 31.78 20.07
C ALA A 249 -1.46 32.32 19.11
N MET A 250 -1.34 32.03 17.80
CA MET A 250 -2.32 32.44 16.81
C MET A 250 -3.65 31.71 17.00
N SER A 251 -4.75 32.47 16.96
CA SER A 251 -6.10 31.94 16.76
C SER A 251 -6.24 31.24 15.40
N ALA A 252 -7.27 30.38 15.25
CA ALA A 252 -7.54 29.71 13.98
C ALA A 252 -7.73 30.70 12.81
N GLU A 253 -8.37 31.85 13.06
CA GLU A 253 -8.54 32.90 12.04
C GLU A 253 -7.20 33.52 11.65
N GLU A 254 -6.32 33.82 12.61
CA GLU A 254 -4.98 34.34 12.34
C GLU A 254 -4.13 33.35 11.54
N ARG A 255 -4.22 32.05 11.84
CA ARG A 255 -3.56 30.99 11.04
C ARG A 255 -4.08 30.96 9.61
N VAL A 256 -5.39 31.12 9.39
CA VAL A 256 -5.97 31.24 8.03
C VAL A 256 -5.50 32.52 7.33
N ARG A 257 -5.44 33.66 8.02
CA ARG A 257 -4.90 34.92 7.48
C ARG A 257 -3.43 34.76 7.10
N PHE A 258 -2.64 34.09 7.94
CA PHE A 258 -1.25 33.79 7.64
C PHE A 258 -1.11 32.86 6.43
N LEU A 259 -1.96 31.85 6.29
CA LEU A 259 -1.97 31.00 5.09
C LEU A 259 -2.30 31.80 3.81
N ARG A 260 -3.24 32.75 3.87
CA ARG A 260 -3.51 33.67 2.75
C ARG A 260 -2.31 34.54 2.42
N TYR A 261 -1.58 35.00 3.43
CA TYR A 261 -0.32 35.71 3.25
C TYR A 261 0.73 34.83 2.55
N LEU A 262 0.94 33.59 3.00
CA LEU A 262 1.82 32.63 2.33
C LEU A 262 1.44 32.43 0.86
N ARG A 263 0.14 32.28 0.57
CA ARG A 263 -0.37 32.14 -0.81
C ARG A 263 0.04 33.32 -1.71
N SER A 264 0.02 34.55 -1.19
CA SER A 264 0.46 35.74 -1.94
C SER A 264 1.98 35.83 -2.14
N ARG A 265 2.74 34.93 -1.53
CA ARG A 265 4.21 34.89 -1.52
C ARG A 265 4.77 33.55 -2.01
N ILE A 266 3.98 32.79 -2.76
CA ILE A 266 4.41 31.50 -3.32
C ILE A 266 5.68 31.71 -4.16
N PRO A 267 6.81 31.08 -3.81
CA PRO A 267 7.99 31.11 -4.65
C PRO A 267 7.78 30.25 -5.90
N PRO A 268 8.54 30.48 -6.99
CA PRO A 268 8.53 29.59 -8.15
C PRO A 268 8.87 28.15 -7.73
N LEU A 269 8.18 27.15 -8.31
CA LEU A 269 8.36 25.73 -7.95
C LEU A 269 9.80 25.22 -8.18
N THR A 270 10.56 25.90 -9.03
CA THR A 270 11.94 25.55 -9.37
C THR A 270 12.96 26.09 -8.37
N THR A 271 12.56 26.94 -7.41
CA THR A 271 13.52 27.48 -6.43
C THR A 271 13.86 26.44 -5.37
N PRO A 272 15.09 26.45 -4.82
CA PRO A 272 15.49 25.53 -3.78
C PRO A 272 14.70 25.72 -2.47
N GLU A 273 14.07 26.89 -2.26
CA GLU A 273 13.20 27.12 -1.10
C GLU A 273 11.82 26.47 -1.22
N TRP A 274 11.36 26.13 -2.44
CA TRP A 274 10.01 25.60 -2.65
C TRP A 274 9.64 24.45 -1.71
N PRO A 275 10.47 23.41 -1.52
CA PRO A 275 10.08 22.29 -0.67
C PRO A 275 9.98 22.66 0.82
N LEU A 276 10.80 23.61 1.26
CA LEU A 276 10.79 24.17 2.62
C LEU A 276 9.55 25.06 2.83
N PHE A 277 9.22 25.88 1.83
CA PHE A 277 7.98 26.66 1.81
C PHE A 277 6.73 25.75 1.84
N ALA A 278 6.72 24.68 1.03
CA ALA A 278 5.63 23.72 0.99
C ALA A 278 5.44 23.00 2.33
N PHE A 279 6.55 22.65 3.01
CA PHE A 279 6.51 22.14 4.38
C PHE A 279 5.88 23.15 5.33
N GLY A 280 6.36 24.41 5.33
CA GLY A 280 5.82 25.46 6.20
C GLY A 280 4.33 25.70 5.99
N ALA A 281 3.89 25.83 4.73
CA ALA A 281 2.47 25.99 4.39
C ALA A 281 1.63 24.78 4.80
N GLY A 282 2.13 23.56 4.54
CA GLY A 282 1.48 22.33 4.98
C GLY A 282 1.36 22.24 6.49
N TYR A 283 2.43 22.59 7.21
CA TYR A 283 2.44 22.64 8.67
C TYR A 283 1.40 23.62 9.22
N VAL A 284 1.27 24.83 8.66
CA VAL A 284 0.19 25.77 9.03
C VAL A 284 -1.19 25.13 8.82
N ILE A 285 -1.43 24.51 7.66
CA ILE A 285 -2.71 23.84 7.36
C ILE A 285 -3.02 22.77 8.41
N SER A 286 -2.03 21.96 8.80
CA SER A 286 -2.17 20.93 9.82
C SER A 286 -2.50 21.47 11.22
N ARG A 287 -2.36 22.79 11.44
CA ARG A 287 -2.62 23.48 12.70
C ARG A 287 -3.82 24.43 12.66
N ILE A 288 -4.44 24.68 11.50
CA ILE A 288 -5.62 25.57 11.41
C ILE A 288 -6.84 24.94 12.10
N GLY A 289 -6.96 23.62 12.08
CA GLY A 289 -8.00 22.88 12.78
C GLY A 289 -7.69 21.39 12.87
N SER A 290 -8.51 20.66 13.62
CA SER A 290 -8.32 19.24 13.94
C SER A 290 -8.92 18.28 12.90
N ALA A 291 -9.21 18.72 11.67
CA ALA A 291 -10.08 17.95 10.77
C ALA A 291 -9.80 18.05 9.27
N GLU A 292 -10.36 17.07 8.56
CA GLU A 292 -10.39 16.87 7.11
C GLU A 292 -10.77 18.11 6.27
N ARG A 293 -11.56 19.03 6.86
CA ARG A 293 -12.04 20.25 6.17
C ARG A 293 -10.90 21.20 5.82
N ASP A 294 -9.85 21.23 6.62
CA ASP A 294 -8.74 22.16 6.47
C ASP A 294 -7.79 21.77 5.33
N LEU A 295 -7.81 20.50 4.91
CA LEU A 295 -6.99 20.05 3.79
C LEU A 295 -7.40 20.63 2.45
N ARG A 296 -8.67 21.07 2.32
CA ARG A 296 -9.13 21.84 1.15
C ARG A 296 -8.40 23.18 1.01
N LEU A 297 -7.79 23.69 2.09
CA LEU A 297 -6.96 24.88 2.02
C LEU A 297 -5.69 24.67 1.17
N ALA A 298 -5.23 23.42 1.00
CA ALA A 298 -4.15 23.10 0.08
C ALA A 298 -4.53 23.35 -1.39
N ASP A 299 -5.83 23.32 -1.73
CA ASP A 299 -6.32 23.59 -3.08
C ASP A 299 -6.05 25.04 -3.50
N ALA A 300 -5.76 25.94 -2.55
CA ALA A 300 -5.38 27.32 -2.85
C ALA A 300 -3.97 27.46 -3.46
N PHE A 301 -3.17 26.39 -3.48
CA PHE A 301 -1.79 26.37 -3.97
C PHE A 301 -1.70 25.69 -5.35
N ASP A 302 -2.41 26.20 -6.37
CA ASP A 302 -2.61 25.57 -7.69
C ASP A 302 -1.39 24.80 -8.25
N ALA A 303 -0.23 25.45 -8.35
CA ALA A 303 0.97 24.88 -8.96
C ALA A 303 1.72 23.89 -8.04
N GLY A 304 1.48 23.94 -6.73
CA GLY A 304 2.23 23.22 -5.70
C GLY A 304 1.37 22.41 -4.73
N ARG A 305 0.10 22.25 -5.06
CA ARG A 305 -0.96 21.69 -4.22
C ARG A 305 -0.56 20.35 -3.63
N SER A 306 0.02 19.47 -4.43
CA SER A 306 0.38 18.12 -4.05
C SER A 306 1.49 18.07 -3.00
N SER A 307 2.52 18.92 -3.09
CA SER A 307 3.57 19.02 -2.05
C SER A 307 3.00 19.59 -0.75
N VAL A 308 2.22 20.67 -0.83
CA VAL A 308 1.60 21.31 0.34
C VAL A 308 0.62 20.36 1.03
N LEU A 309 -0.22 19.66 0.26
CA LEU A 309 -1.16 18.65 0.75
C LEU A 309 -0.42 17.51 1.46
N SER A 310 0.64 16.98 0.83
CA SER A 310 1.43 15.89 1.42
C SER A 310 2.03 16.29 2.76
N TRP A 311 2.59 17.51 2.85
CA TRP A 311 3.12 18.02 4.10
C TRP A 311 2.05 18.32 5.14
N ALA A 312 0.89 18.85 4.74
CA ALA A 312 -0.23 19.05 5.65
C ALA A 312 -0.69 17.74 6.29
N MET A 313 -0.83 16.70 5.49
CA MET A 313 -1.27 15.39 5.96
C MET A 313 -0.21 14.70 6.83
N VAL A 314 1.07 14.75 6.45
CA VAL A 314 2.16 14.14 7.22
C VAL A 314 2.43 14.89 8.52
N ALA A 315 2.59 16.22 8.48
CA ALA A 315 2.88 17.00 9.68
C ALA A 315 1.76 16.91 10.72
N GLY A 316 0.49 16.82 10.28
CA GLY A 316 -0.64 16.57 11.18
C GLY A 316 -0.70 15.15 11.76
N SER A 317 0.02 14.19 11.16
CA SER A 317 0.02 12.78 11.56
C SER A 317 1.28 12.36 12.33
N LEU A 318 2.35 13.14 12.28
CA LEU A 318 3.57 12.88 13.05
C LEU A 318 3.28 12.98 14.56
N GLY A 319 3.60 11.92 15.30
CA GLY A 319 3.36 11.83 16.74
C GLY A 319 1.91 11.52 17.14
N ALA A 320 0.98 11.40 16.18
CA ALA A 320 -0.43 11.11 16.48
C ALA A 320 -0.67 9.63 16.78
N ARG A 321 -1.17 9.31 18.00
CA ARG A 321 -1.53 7.93 18.39
C ARG A 321 -2.99 7.58 18.13
N THR A 322 -3.90 8.55 18.23
CA THR A 322 -5.36 8.31 18.40
C THR A 322 -6.23 8.96 17.32
N PHE A 323 -5.87 10.13 16.81
CA PHE A 323 -6.79 10.95 16.00
C PHE A 323 -7.03 10.45 14.56
N TRP A 324 -6.18 9.57 14.03
CA TRP A 324 -6.27 9.11 12.64
C TRP A 324 -7.18 7.90 12.44
N THR A 325 -7.63 7.23 13.51
CA THR A 325 -8.56 6.10 13.38
C THR A 325 -9.94 6.53 12.87
N ASP A 326 -10.31 7.80 13.11
CA ASP A 326 -11.56 8.41 12.66
C ASP A 326 -11.35 9.42 11.51
N ALA A 327 -10.10 9.75 11.19
CA ALA A 327 -9.78 10.66 10.08
C ALA A 327 -9.97 10.00 8.71
N PHE A 328 -10.32 10.81 7.73
CA PHE A 328 -10.60 10.49 6.33
C PHE A 328 -11.74 9.49 6.15
N GLY A 329 -12.78 9.60 6.97
CA GLY A 329 -13.87 8.61 7.01
C GLY A 329 -13.37 7.19 7.31
N GLY A 330 -12.27 7.05 8.05
CA GLY A 330 -11.65 5.76 8.39
C GLY A 330 -10.74 5.17 7.31
N LEU A 331 -10.55 5.83 6.16
CA LEU A 331 -9.62 5.34 5.12
C LEU A 331 -8.18 5.27 5.62
N GLY A 332 -7.73 6.27 6.40
CA GLY A 332 -6.41 6.26 7.02
C GLY A 332 -6.20 5.03 7.89
N ARG A 333 -7.25 4.61 8.63
CA ARG A 333 -7.23 3.39 9.44
C ARG A 333 -7.02 2.13 8.61
N PHE A 334 -7.71 2.01 7.49
CA PHE A 334 -7.56 0.84 6.61
C PHE A 334 -6.17 0.79 5.98
N VAL A 335 -5.62 1.93 5.52
CA VAL A 335 -4.27 1.98 4.97
C VAL A 335 -3.23 1.62 6.02
N ALA A 336 -3.30 2.21 7.21
CA ALA A 336 -2.39 1.88 8.31
C ALA A 336 -2.47 0.40 8.69
N ARG A 337 -3.69 -0.18 8.75
CA ARG A 337 -3.89 -1.62 8.99
C ARG A 337 -3.17 -2.47 7.93
N GLU A 338 -3.29 -2.14 6.65
CA GLU A 338 -2.59 -2.88 5.60
C GLU A 338 -1.07 -2.64 5.63
N LEU A 339 -0.60 -1.45 6.02
CA LEU A 339 0.82 -1.16 6.22
C LEU A 339 1.43 -2.02 7.34
N ILE A 340 0.69 -2.27 8.43
CA ILE A 340 1.13 -3.07 9.58
C ILE A 340 0.65 -4.52 9.58
N ARG A 341 0.01 -4.99 8.51
CA ARG A 341 -0.46 -6.37 8.43
C ARG A 341 0.74 -7.34 8.42
N PRO A 342 0.84 -8.37 9.27
CA PRO A 342 1.90 -9.36 9.12
C PRO A 342 1.87 -10.03 7.72
N HIS A 343 3.03 -10.39 7.17
CA HIS A 343 3.10 -11.20 5.96
C HIS A 343 3.75 -12.55 6.28
N TYR A 344 3.02 -13.64 6.05
CA TYR A 344 3.57 -14.98 6.17
C TYR A 344 4.04 -15.44 4.79
N LEU A 345 5.27 -15.96 4.71
CA LEU A 345 5.86 -16.38 3.43
C LEU A 345 5.14 -17.55 2.75
N LEU A 346 4.27 -18.23 3.49
CA LEU A 346 3.49 -19.35 2.98
C LEU A 346 2.03 -18.98 2.72
N ASP A 347 1.65 -17.72 2.97
CA ASP A 347 0.35 -17.23 2.52
C ASP A 347 0.30 -17.27 0.99
N PRO A 348 -0.88 -17.61 0.41
CA PRO A 348 -1.08 -17.52 -1.02
C PRO A 348 -0.65 -16.15 -1.56
N PRO A 349 0.02 -16.08 -2.73
CA PRO A 349 0.37 -14.81 -3.34
C PRO A 349 -0.84 -13.90 -3.54
N THR A 350 -0.66 -12.61 -3.29
CA THR A 350 -1.69 -11.58 -3.52
C THR A 350 -1.47 -10.82 -4.84
N CYS A 351 -0.51 -11.25 -5.64
CA CYS A 351 -0.15 -10.63 -6.91
C CYS A 351 -0.60 -11.47 -8.10
N ASP A 352 -0.81 -10.80 -9.23
CA ASP A 352 -0.99 -11.45 -10.53
C ASP A 352 0.35 -11.90 -11.10
N ILE A 353 1.45 -11.22 -10.77
CA ILE A 353 2.80 -11.54 -11.24
C ILE A 353 3.87 -10.92 -10.33
N SER A 354 5.06 -11.51 -10.25
CA SER A 354 6.22 -10.96 -9.56
C SER A 354 7.02 -10.04 -10.48
N TYR A 355 7.72 -9.07 -9.90
CA TYR A 355 8.66 -8.21 -10.63
C TYR A 355 9.66 -9.02 -11.47
N ASP A 356 10.17 -10.12 -10.93
CA ASP A 356 11.18 -10.93 -11.61
C ASP A 356 10.62 -11.61 -12.87
N GLU A 357 9.35 -12.03 -12.86
CA GLU A 357 8.66 -12.52 -14.06
C GLU A 357 8.31 -11.38 -15.03
N VAL A 358 7.97 -10.18 -14.52
CA VAL A 358 7.72 -9.01 -15.38
C VAL A 358 8.94 -8.66 -16.22
N ARG A 359 10.16 -8.84 -15.70
CA ARG A 359 11.38 -8.58 -16.46
C ARG A 359 11.50 -9.41 -17.75
N LEU A 360 10.89 -10.59 -17.79
CA LEU A 360 10.93 -11.45 -18.99
C LEU A 360 10.10 -10.92 -20.15
N PHE A 361 9.19 -9.97 -19.92
CA PHE A 361 8.40 -9.34 -21.00
C PHE A 361 9.23 -8.48 -21.94
N ASP A 362 10.33 -7.92 -21.44
CA ASP A 362 11.13 -6.95 -22.18
C ASP A 362 12.00 -7.63 -23.26
N GLU A 363 12.49 -8.83 -22.96
CA GLU A 363 13.53 -9.49 -23.74
C GLU A 363 12.98 -10.38 -24.87
N LYS A 364 11.76 -10.89 -24.69
CA LYS A 364 11.14 -11.83 -25.62
C LYS A 364 9.76 -11.28 -25.95
N SER A 365 9.62 -10.76 -27.16
CA SER A 365 8.35 -10.31 -27.77
C SER A 365 7.24 -11.38 -27.85
N SER A 366 7.41 -12.52 -27.17
CA SER A 366 6.39 -13.50 -26.85
C SER A 366 5.36 -12.92 -25.88
N ARG A 367 4.16 -12.69 -26.43
CA ARG A 367 2.93 -12.34 -25.71
C ARG A 367 2.60 -13.40 -24.66
N MET A 368 3.13 -13.28 -23.45
CA MET A 368 2.65 -14.09 -22.33
C MET A 368 1.18 -13.77 -22.11
N ARG A 369 0.33 -14.80 -22.09
CA ARG A 369 -1.10 -14.62 -21.82
C ARG A 369 -1.29 -14.44 -20.31
N LEU A 370 -1.14 -13.21 -19.84
CA LEU A 370 -1.44 -12.86 -18.45
C LEU A 370 -2.94 -12.95 -18.20
N ARG A 371 -3.33 -13.74 -17.20
CA ARG A 371 -4.66 -13.67 -16.60
C ARG A 371 -4.55 -12.84 -15.34
N SER A 372 -4.93 -11.58 -15.40
CA SER A 372 -5.02 -10.72 -14.22
C SER A 372 -6.38 -10.87 -13.56
N ALA A 373 -6.42 -10.78 -12.22
CA ALA A 373 -7.68 -10.70 -11.47
C ALA A 373 -8.49 -9.46 -11.85
N ASN A 374 -7.82 -8.37 -12.25
CA ASN A 374 -8.44 -7.14 -12.69
C ASN A 374 -8.17 -6.87 -14.17
N ARG A 375 -9.23 -6.68 -14.97
CA ARG A 375 -9.12 -6.48 -16.43
C ARG A 375 -8.21 -5.30 -16.83
N ASN A 376 -8.19 -4.24 -16.04
CA ASN A 376 -7.48 -3.00 -16.35
C ASN A 376 -6.29 -2.75 -15.42
N ALA A 377 -5.91 -3.71 -14.59
CA ALA A 377 -4.82 -3.56 -13.64
C ALA A 377 -4.09 -4.87 -13.39
N LEU A 378 -2.78 -4.79 -13.28
CA LEU A 378 -1.90 -5.90 -12.96
C LEU A 378 -1.32 -5.66 -11.56
N ALA A 379 -1.60 -6.57 -10.64
CA ALA A 379 -0.99 -6.60 -9.32
C ALA A 379 0.41 -7.20 -9.44
N VAL A 380 1.45 -6.39 -9.26
CA VAL A 380 2.84 -6.81 -9.37
C VAL A 380 3.48 -6.87 -7.98
N SER A 381 4.01 -8.03 -7.59
CA SER A 381 4.79 -8.20 -6.36
C SER A 381 6.20 -7.62 -6.54
N MET A 382 6.51 -6.58 -5.78
CA MET A 382 7.85 -5.96 -5.75
C MET A 382 8.79 -6.72 -4.84
N LEU A 383 8.27 -7.22 -3.72
CA LEU A 383 8.89 -8.10 -2.74
C LEU A 383 7.76 -8.94 -2.13
N PRO A 384 8.02 -10.11 -1.51
CA PRO A 384 6.97 -10.85 -0.82
C PRO A 384 6.19 -9.95 0.16
N GLY A 385 4.85 -9.92 0.05
CA GLY A 385 4.01 -9.05 0.88
C GLY A 385 4.00 -7.55 0.53
N VAL A 386 4.72 -7.14 -0.53
CA VAL A 386 4.72 -5.78 -1.10
C VAL A 386 4.21 -5.85 -2.54
N THR A 387 2.91 -5.68 -2.72
CA THR A 387 2.25 -5.67 -4.05
C THR A 387 1.83 -4.26 -4.44
N MET A 388 2.01 -3.90 -5.71
CA MET A 388 1.50 -2.64 -6.28
C MET A 388 0.63 -2.93 -7.51
N HIS A 389 -0.43 -2.15 -7.70
CA HIS A 389 -1.28 -2.25 -8.88
C HIS A 389 -0.86 -1.28 -9.97
N PHE A 390 -0.56 -1.80 -11.16
CA PHE A 390 -0.27 -1.03 -12.35
C PHE A 390 -1.47 -1.12 -13.27
N GLY A 391 -2.11 0.00 -13.57
CA GLY A 391 -3.17 -0.04 -14.57
C GLY A 391 -2.57 -0.37 -15.94
N VAL A 392 -3.02 -1.47 -16.51
CA VAL A 392 -2.64 -1.90 -17.85
C VAL A 392 -3.51 -1.09 -18.81
N GLY A 393 -2.98 0.01 -19.35
CA GLY A 393 -3.63 0.69 -20.48
C GLY A 393 -3.77 -0.32 -21.61
N ASP A 394 -4.84 -0.27 -22.40
CA ASP A 394 -5.28 -1.31 -23.36
C ASP A 394 -4.16 -2.00 -24.20
N LEU A 395 -3.32 -2.84 -23.59
CA LEU A 395 -2.29 -3.64 -24.27
C LEU A 395 -2.99 -4.58 -25.27
N ASP A 396 -4.26 -4.93 -24.98
CA ASP A 396 -5.11 -5.81 -25.78
C ASP A 396 -6.02 -5.12 -26.80
N ARG A 397 -6.18 -3.78 -26.85
CA ARG A 397 -7.05 -3.19 -27.90
C ARG A 397 -6.48 -3.33 -29.31
N SER A 398 -5.19 -3.63 -29.44
CA SER A 398 -4.58 -3.99 -30.71
C SER A 398 -4.85 -5.45 -31.14
N MET A 399 -5.43 -6.28 -30.27
CA MET A 399 -5.41 -7.75 -30.43
C MET A 399 -6.76 -8.44 -30.67
N SER A 400 -7.93 -7.79 -30.49
CA SER A 400 -9.19 -8.53 -30.62
C SER A 400 -10.45 -7.74 -30.99
N ARG A 401 -10.35 -6.71 -31.85
CA ARG A 401 -11.54 -6.22 -32.56
C ARG A 401 -11.38 -6.48 -34.05
N SER A 402 -11.96 -7.58 -34.52
CA SER A 402 -12.52 -7.58 -35.87
C SER A 402 -13.47 -6.39 -35.99
N PRO A 403 -13.43 -5.63 -37.09
CA PRO A 403 -14.11 -4.34 -37.21
C PRO A 403 -15.65 -4.40 -37.19
N ASP A 404 -16.26 -5.59 -37.18
CA ASP A 404 -17.69 -5.75 -37.48
C ASP A 404 -18.68 -5.60 -36.30
N ILE A 405 -18.23 -5.33 -35.05
CA ILE A 405 -19.16 -5.24 -33.89
C ILE A 405 -19.03 -3.89 -33.14
N ALA A 406 -18.15 -2.98 -33.56
CA ALA A 406 -17.82 -1.79 -32.78
C ALA A 406 -18.77 -0.58 -32.96
N GLN A 407 -19.84 -0.68 -33.75
CA GLN A 407 -20.82 0.43 -33.90
C GLN A 407 -21.96 0.41 -32.87
N ASP A 408 -22.21 -0.69 -32.15
CA ASP A 408 -23.34 -0.76 -31.20
C ASP A 408 -22.97 -0.47 -29.73
N ALA A 409 -21.68 -0.38 -29.38
CA ALA A 409 -21.26 -0.34 -27.97
C ALA A 409 -21.25 1.06 -27.31
N HIS A 410 -21.42 2.15 -28.07
CA HIS A 410 -21.37 3.52 -27.53
C HIS A 410 -22.74 4.18 -27.27
N GLN A 411 -23.85 3.45 -27.41
CA GLN A 411 -25.19 3.93 -27.03
C GLN A 411 -25.77 3.27 -25.75
N GLY A 412 -25.05 2.35 -25.09
CA GLY A 412 -25.66 1.45 -24.09
C GLY A 412 -25.51 1.78 -22.59
N LEU A 413 -24.77 2.81 -22.17
CA LEU A 413 -24.47 3.02 -20.73
C LEU A 413 -25.33 4.07 -20.00
N SER A 414 -26.40 4.56 -20.65
CA SER A 414 -27.38 5.49 -20.03
C SER A 414 -28.71 4.84 -19.66
N GLY A 415 -28.81 3.51 -19.71
CA GLY A 415 -30.05 2.79 -19.42
C GLY A 415 -29.79 1.56 -18.57
N VAL A 416 -29.76 1.72 -17.24
CA VAL A 416 -30.25 0.62 -16.40
C VAL A 416 -31.72 0.47 -16.79
N PRO A 417 -32.17 -0.66 -17.37
CA PRO A 417 -33.56 -0.82 -17.72
C PRO A 417 -34.37 -0.61 -16.44
N TYR A 418 -35.28 0.37 -16.47
CA TYR A 418 -36.26 0.56 -15.42
C TYR A 418 -36.98 -0.76 -15.24
N VAL A 419 -36.70 -1.43 -14.12
CA VAL A 419 -37.42 -2.64 -13.72
C VAL A 419 -38.77 -2.15 -13.20
N PRO A 420 -39.90 -2.47 -13.84
CA PRO A 420 -41.21 -2.02 -13.36
C PRO A 420 -41.42 -2.49 -11.92
N ASP A 421 -42.03 -1.64 -11.09
CA ASP A 421 -42.25 -1.91 -9.67
C ASP A 421 -42.94 -3.27 -9.43
N GLU A 422 -43.79 -3.71 -10.36
CA GLU A 422 -44.44 -5.03 -10.34
C GLU A 422 -43.45 -6.21 -10.35
N GLN A 423 -42.31 -6.10 -11.05
CA GLN A 423 -41.30 -7.17 -11.08
C GLN A 423 -40.48 -7.20 -9.79
N LEU A 424 -40.22 -6.03 -9.19
CA LEU A 424 -39.59 -5.93 -7.87
C LEU A 424 -40.51 -6.45 -6.78
N GLU A 425 -41.80 -6.15 -6.83
CA GLU A 425 -42.80 -6.71 -5.91
C GLU A 425 -42.97 -8.22 -6.07
N ALA A 426 -43.01 -8.74 -7.30
CA ALA A 426 -43.07 -10.18 -7.55
C ALA A 426 -41.81 -10.91 -7.07
N LEU A 427 -40.64 -10.31 -7.23
CA LEU A 427 -39.37 -10.83 -6.70
C LEU A 427 -39.37 -10.80 -5.17
N ALA A 428 -39.78 -9.68 -4.56
CA ALA A 428 -39.89 -9.54 -3.12
C ALA A 428 -40.88 -10.56 -2.52
N ALA A 429 -42.04 -10.76 -3.16
CA ALA A 429 -43.03 -11.75 -2.74
C ALA A 429 -42.51 -13.19 -2.86
N ARG A 430 -41.71 -13.50 -3.89
CA ARG A 430 -41.05 -14.80 -4.04
C ARG A 430 -39.94 -15.04 -3.02
N LEU A 431 -39.18 -14.01 -2.67
CA LEU A 431 -38.07 -14.11 -1.72
C LEU A 431 -38.53 -14.03 -0.25
N ALA A 432 -39.66 -13.38 0.04
CA ALA A 432 -40.15 -13.16 1.40
C ALA A 432 -40.25 -14.45 2.26
N PRO A 433 -40.77 -15.59 1.77
CA PRO A 433 -40.81 -16.82 2.56
C PRO A 433 -39.41 -17.34 2.93
N HIS A 434 -38.44 -17.20 2.03
CA HIS A 434 -37.06 -17.65 2.25
C HIS A 434 -36.29 -16.71 3.18
N LEU A 435 -36.58 -15.40 3.11
CA LEU A 435 -35.94 -14.40 3.97
C LEU A 435 -36.56 -14.34 5.38
N ARG A 436 -37.82 -14.74 5.55
CA ARG A 436 -38.53 -14.72 6.85
C ARG A 436 -37.78 -15.53 7.91
N HIS A 437 -37.25 -16.70 7.57
CA HIS A 437 -36.44 -17.51 8.49
C HIS A 437 -35.17 -16.78 8.94
N LEU A 438 -34.48 -16.06 8.04
CA LEU A 438 -33.28 -15.30 8.38
C LEU A 438 -33.58 -14.13 9.32
N PHE A 439 -34.72 -13.44 9.12
CA PHE A 439 -35.16 -12.38 10.01
C PHE A 439 -35.60 -12.90 11.39
N GLU A 440 -36.29 -14.04 11.46
CA GLU A 440 -36.69 -14.66 12.73
C GLU A 440 -35.49 -15.14 13.55
N VAL A 441 -34.45 -15.69 12.89
CA VAL A 441 -33.19 -16.06 13.54
C VAL A 441 -32.50 -14.82 14.12
N ASN A 442 -32.44 -13.72 13.35
CA ASN A 442 -31.84 -12.47 13.81
C ASN A 442 -32.63 -11.75 14.92
N GLN A 443 -33.96 -11.85 14.92
CA GLN A 443 -34.79 -11.33 16.01
C GLN A 443 -34.62 -12.14 17.30
N LYS A 444 -34.47 -13.46 17.22
CA LYS A 444 -34.21 -14.32 18.38
C LYS A 444 -32.84 -14.06 19.01
N THR A 445 -31.78 -13.84 18.20
CA THR A 445 -30.45 -13.48 18.71
C THR A 445 -30.42 -12.08 19.32
N THR A 446 -31.05 -11.09 18.69
CA THR A 446 -31.12 -9.72 19.26
C THR A 446 -31.97 -9.65 20.54
N SER A 447 -33.07 -10.41 20.63
CA SER A 447 -33.88 -10.51 21.86
C SER A 447 -33.15 -11.23 23.01
N LYS A 448 -32.40 -12.29 22.72
CA LYS A 448 -31.52 -12.95 23.71
C LYS A 448 -30.44 -11.99 24.23
N ASN A 449 -29.79 -11.23 23.35
CA ASN A 449 -28.77 -10.27 23.75
C ASN A 449 -29.35 -9.09 24.57
N ARG A 450 -30.57 -8.62 24.26
CA ARG A 450 -31.25 -7.60 25.06
C ARG A 450 -31.63 -8.10 26.47
N LYS A 451 -32.06 -9.35 26.62
CA LYS A 451 -32.34 -9.94 27.95
C LYS A 451 -31.06 -10.24 28.75
N ALA A 452 -29.97 -10.62 28.08
CA ALA A 452 -28.68 -10.81 28.74
C ALA A 452 -28.09 -9.48 29.25
N GLY A 453 -28.25 -8.39 28.49
CA GLY A 453 -27.75 -7.05 28.86
C GLY A 453 -28.51 -6.35 29.99
N SER A 454 -29.73 -6.78 30.36
CA SER A 454 -30.51 -6.11 31.41
C SER A 454 -30.31 -6.68 32.82
N SER A 455 -29.41 -7.67 32.99
CA SER A 455 -29.16 -8.33 34.30
C SER A 455 -27.82 -8.00 34.95
N LEU A 456 -26.93 -7.26 34.28
CA LEU A 456 -25.73 -6.72 34.92
C LEU A 456 -26.06 -5.40 35.66
N ARG A 457 -26.62 -5.51 36.86
CA ARG A 457 -26.48 -4.47 37.89
C ARG A 457 -25.11 -4.63 38.54
N LEU A 458 -24.21 -3.68 38.30
CA LEU A 458 -22.94 -3.55 39.02
C LEU A 458 -23.24 -3.25 40.51
N PRO A 459 -22.69 -4.01 41.47
CA PRO A 459 -22.89 -3.75 42.88
C PRO A 459 -21.71 -2.94 43.43
N PHE A 460 -21.63 -1.64 43.14
CA PHE A 460 -20.65 -0.79 43.82
C PHE A 460 -21.13 0.66 43.89
N GLN A 461 -21.63 1.05 45.06
CA GLN A 461 -21.32 2.33 45.72
C GLN A 461 -21.91 2.31 47.14
N ASP A 462 -21.09 1.84 48.08
CA ASP A 462 -21.11 2.26 49.48
C ASP A 462 -19.67 2.07 50.00
N LYS A 463 -18.88 3.14 49.89
CA LYS A 463 -17.81 3.59 50.80
C LYS A 463 -17.05 4.77 50.20
#